data_AF-A0A8T3RCS3-F1
#
_entry.id   AF-A0A8T3RCS3-F1
#
_cell.length_a   1.000
_cell.length_b   1.000
_cell.length_c   1.000
_cell.angle_alpha   90.00
_cell.angle_beta   90.00
_cell.angle_gamma   90.00
#
_symmetry.space_group_name_H-M   'P 1'
#
loop_
_entity.id
_entity.type
_entity.pdbx_description
1 polymer ?
#
loop_
_entity_poly.entity_id
_entity_poly.type
_entity_poly.pdbx_seq_one_letter_code
_entity_poly.pdbx_strand_id
1 'polypeptide(L)'
;MNLTLAMMLGVTLSAPSQAHVYPTLDRVDRVLTCMAKQGGQTVDNLYACACEIDAIAVAIRFDDYVEATTFRGFRAMPGERGGLFRDSKRGQALVARLEEAERAAARTCFFRRARVSGKTAGRR
;
A
#
# COMPACT_ATOMS: atom_id res chain seq x y z
N MET A 1 -30.40 35.09 -39.29
CA MET A 1 -30.82 33.75 -38.81
C MET A 1 -29.87 32.74 -39.45
N ASN A 2 -28.93 32.05 -38.78
CA ASN A 2 -28.83 31.65 -37.38
C ASN A 2 -27.34 31.47 -37.03
N LEU A 3 -26.89 32.17 -35.98
CA LEU A 3 -25.50 32.23 -35.53
C LEU A 3 -25.36 31.46 -34.19
N THR A 4 -25.64 30.15 -34.19
CA THR A 4 -25.67 29.36 -32.94
C THR A 4 -24.72 28.15 -32.91
N LEU A 5 -23.81 28.02 -33.88
CA LEU A 5 -22.83 26.92 -33.91
C LEU A 5 -21.49 27.31 -33.24
N ALA A 6 -21.53 27.76 -31.98
CA ALA A 6 -20.32 28.09 -31.24
C ALA A 6 -20.52 27.94 -29.72
N MET A 7 -20.94 26.77 -29.24
CA MET A 7 -20.81 26.46 -27.81
C MET A 7 -20.87 24.95 -27.52
N MET A 8 -19.90 24.20 -28.03
CA MET A 8 -19.47 22.96 -27.36
C MET A 8 -18.06 23.23 -26.84
N LEU A 9 -18.00 24.02 -25.78
CA LEU A 9 -16.80 24.15 -24.95
C LEU A 9 -16.55 22.75 -24.38
N GLY A 10 -15.50 22.09 -24.86
CA GLY A 10 -15.10 20.77 -24.43
C GLY A 10 -14.93 20.73 -22.91
N VAL A 11 -15.86 20.04 -22.24
CA VAL A 11 -15.70 19.65 -20.84
C VAL A 11 -14.59 18.61 -20.82
N THR A 12 -13.37 19.04 -20.53
CA THR A 12 -12.30 18.12 -20.14
C THR A 12 -12.67 17.57 -18.78
N LEU A 13 -13.25 16.36 -18.74
CA LEU A 13 -13.39 15.59 -17.51
C LEU A 13 -11.96 15.32 -17.02
N SER A 14 -11.51 16.08 -16.01
CA SER A 14 -10.31 15.73 -15.25
C SER A 14 -10.56 14.34 -14.66
N ALA A 15 -9.90 13.32 -15.20
CA ALA A 15 -9.90 12.01 -14.59
C ALA A 15 -9.37 12.18 -13.15
N PRO A 16 -10.09 11.71 -12.12
CA PRO A 16 -9.58 11.76 -10.76
C PRO A 16 -8.23 11.03 -10.73
N SER A 17 -7.26 11.61 -10.03
CA SER A 17 -5.98 10.96 -9.74
C SER A 17 -6.25 9.51 -9.33
N GLN A 18 -5.69 8.56 -10.07
CA GLN A 18 -6.05 7.13 -10.03
C GLN A 18 -5.64 6.39 -8.74
N ALA A 19 -5.27 7.11 -7.68
CA ALA A 19 -5.04 6.51 -6.37
C ALA A 19 -6.37 6.24 -5.68
N HIS A 20 -6.51 5.06 -5.09
CA HIS A 20 -7.66 4.73 -4.29
C HIS A 20 -7.68 5.60 -3.02
N VAL A 21 -8.86 6.11 -2.68
CA VAL A 21 -9.01 7.01 -1.52
C VAL A 21 -9.04 6.16 -0.25
N TYR A 22 -7.96 6.22 0.51
CA TYR A 22 -7.87 5.61 1.84
C TYR A 22 -8.21 6.68 2.88
N PRO A 23 -9.05 6.38 3.89
CA PRO A 23 -9.31 7.30 5.00
C PRO A 23 -8.01 7.67 5.73
N THR A 24 -7.97 8.89 6.26
CA THR A 24 -6.78 9.42 6.96
C THR A 24 -6.36 8.54 8.13
N LEU A 25 -7.34 8.00 8.87
CA LEU A 25 -7.06 7.14 10.02
C LEU A 25 -6.29 5.88 9.61
N ASP A 26 -6.75 5.19 8.56
CA ASP A 26 -6.09 3.97 8.04
C ASP A 26 -4.69 4.25 7.48
N ARG A 27 -4.50 5.41 6.85
CA ARG A 27 -3.18 5.83 6.38
C ARG A 27 -2.22 6.00 7.56
N VAL A 28 -2.66 6.71 8.61
CA VAL A 28 -1.85 6.96 9.80
C VAL A 28 -1.53 5.66 10.54
N ASP A 29 -2.53 4.80 10.76
CA ASP A 29 -2.33 3.49 11.41
C ASP A 29 -1.31 2.63 10.65
N ARG A 30 -1.42 2.60 9.33
CA ARG A 30 -0.46 1.89 8.48
C ARG A 30 0.95 2.43 8.63
N VAL A 31 1.11 3.75 8.62
CA VAL A 31 2.41 4.42 8.81
C VAL A 31 3.01 4.04 10.17
N LEU A 32 2.24 4.14 11.25
CA LEU A 32 2.70 3.77 12.59
C LEU A 32 3.13 2.30 12.66
N THR A 33 2.35 1.40 12.08
CA THR A 33 2.68 -0.03 11.99
C THR A 33 3.97 -0.28 11.20
N CYS A 34 4.16 0.42 10.07
CA CYS A 34 5.40 0.33 9.30
C CYS A 34 6.60 0.84 10.11
N MET A 35 6.47 1.99 10.79
CA MET A 35 7.56 2.56 11.59
C MET A 35 7.97 1.64 12.72
N ALA A 36 7.00 0.97 13.37
CA ALA A 36 7.27 -0.06 14.38
C ALA A 36 8.12 -1.21 13.80
N LYS A 37 7.83 -1.66 12.57
CA LYS A 37 8.61 -2.69 11.87
C LYS A 37 10.02 -2.22 11.47
N GLN A 38 10.17 -0.94 11.13
CA GLN A 38 11.43 -0.37 10.63
C GLN A 38 12.38 0.12 11.73
N GLY A 39 12.01 -0.03 13.00
CA GLY A 39 12.88 0.30 14.14
C GLY A 39 12.57 1.62 14.83
N GLY A 40 11.32 2.09 14.76
CA GLY A 40 10.77 3.14 15.62
C GLY A 40 10.41 4.45 14.93
N GLN A 41 10.01 5.42 15.76
CA GLN A 41 9.45 6.70 15.35
C GLN A 41 10.52 7.73 14.97
N THR A 42 11.12 7.59 13.80
CA THR A 42 12.12 8.54 13.25
C THR A 42 11.61 9.21 11.98
N VAL A 43 12.11 10.40 11.66
CA VAL A 43 11.70 11.15 10.44
C VAL A 43 11.99 10.37 9.16
N ASP A 44 13.14 9.67 9.09
CA ASP A 44 13.47 8.78 7.96
C ASP A 44 12.40 7.70 7.75
N ASN A 45 12.01 7.03 8.83
CA ASN A 45 11.00 5.97 8.78
C ASN A 45 9.63 6.56 8.45
N LEU A 46 9.28 7.73 8.99
CA LEU A 46 8.03 8.41 8.68
C LEU A 46 7.91 8.66 7.17
N TYR A 47 8.97 9.21 6.56
CA TYR A 47 9.02 9.47 5.13
C TYR A 47 8.88 8.20 4.29
N ALA A 48 9.65 7.15 4.62
CA ALA A 48 9.60 5.89 3.89
C ALA A 48 8.25 5.17 4.04
N CYS A 49 7.67 5.15 5.24
CA CYS A 49 6.40 4.50 5.52
C CYS A 49 5.20 5.28 4.95
N ALA A 50 5.26 6.62 4.89
CA ALA A 50 4.26 7.43 4.19
C ALA A 50 4.28 7.14 2.68
N CYS A 51 5.47 7.10 2.07
CA CYS A 51 5.64 6.68 0.67
C CYS A 51 5.05 5.28 0.43
N GLU A 52 5.25 4.34 1.37
CA GLU A 52 4.77 2.97 1.22
C GLU A 52 3.24 2.90 1.11
N ILE A 53 2.50 3.58 1.99
CA ILE A 53 1.02 3.53 1.95
C ILE A 53 0.46 4.24 0.71
N ASP A 54 1.12 5.30 0.25
CA ASP A 54 0.73 5.96 -0.99
C ASP A 54 0.92 5.05 -2.21
N ALA A 55 2.04 4.32 -2.28
CA ALA A 55 2.28 3.33 -3.32
C ALA A 55 1.27 2.16 -3.27
N ILE A 56 0.92 1.69 -2.07
CA ILE A 56 -0.11 0.65 -1.88
C ILE A 56 -1.47 1.15 -2.35
N ALA A 57 -1.85 2.39 -2.04
CA ALA A 57 -3.13 2.98 -2.43
C ALA A 57 -3.28 3.18 -3.95
N VAL A 58 -2.17 3.23 -4.70
CA VAL A 58 -2.20 3.21 -6.17
C VAL A 58 -2.49 1.81 -6.71
N ALA A 59 -2.04 0.76 -6.01
CA ALA A 59 -2.14 -0.62 -6.49
C ALA A 59 -3.40 -1.37 -6.01
N ILE A 60 -3.97 -0.98 -4.87
CA ILE A 60 -5.01 -1.76 -4.19
C ILE A 60 -6.18 -0.86 -3.78
N ARG A 61 -7.40 -1.31 -4.05
CA ARG A 61 -8.62 -0.65 -3.55
C ARG A 61 -8.70 -0.73 -2.03
N PHE A 62 -9.29 0.29 -1.39
CA PHE A 62 -9.40 0.33 0.05
C PHE A 62 -10.09 -0.92 0.64
N ASP A 63 -11.22 -1.37 0.07
CA ASP A 63 -11.92 -2.57 0.54
C ASP A 63 -11.03 -3.83 0.51
N ASP A 64 -10.30 -4.01 -0.60
CA ASP A 64 -9.37 -5.14 -0.78
C ASP A 64 -8.19 -5.04 0.19
N TYR A 65 -7.73 -3.83 0.50
CA TYR A 65 -6.68 -3.58 1.50
C TYR A 65 -7.14 -3.93 2.92
N VAL A 66 -8.34 -3.51 3.31
CA VAL A 66 -8.92 -3.86 4.63
C VAL A 66 -9.10 -5.37 4.74
N GLU A 67 -9.60 -6.01 3.69
CA GLU A 67 -9.79 -7.46 3.67
C GLU A 67 -8.42 -8.20 3.69
N ALA A 68 -7.43 -7.74 2.92
CA ALA A 68 -6.09 -8.32 2.89
C ALA A 68 -5.37 -8.21 4.24
N THR A 69 -5.41 -7.04 4.88
CA THR A 69 -4.80 -6.82 6.20
C THR A 69 -5.46 -7.67 7.28
N THR A 70 -6.78 -7.80 7.21
CA THR A 70 -7.59 -8.71 8.03
C THR A 70 -7.13 -10.15 7.86
N PHE A 71 -7.18 -10.71 6.64
CA PHE A 71 -6.74 -12.09 6.39
C PHE A 71 -5.30 -12.33 6.85
N ARG A 72 -4.39 -11.37 6.63
CA ARG A 72 -3.00 -11.46 7.07
C ARG A 72 -2.86 -11.56 8.59
N GLY A 73 -3.65 -10.81 9.35
CA GLY A 73 -3.66 -10.90 10.81
C GLY A 73 -4.25 -12.22 11.30
N PHE A 74 -5.43 -12.58 10.80
CA PHE A 74 -6.15 -13.78 11.24
C PHE A 74 -5.43 -15.08 10.89
N ARG A 75 -4.79 -15.16 9.72
CA ARG A 75 -4.01 -16.35 9.31
C ARG A 75 -2.74 -16.56 10.13
N ALA A 76 -2.26 -15.52 10.82
CA ALA A 76 -1.08 -15.61 11.70
C ALA A 76 -1.42 -16.21 13.07
N MET A 77 -2.70 -16.37 13.41
CA MET A 77 -3.10 -17.01 14.66
C MET A 77 -2.77 -18.51 14.66
N PRO A 78 -2.29 -19.05 15.79
CA PRO A 78 -2.03 -20.48 15.92
C PRO A 78 -3.34 -21.30 16.02
N GLY A 79 -3.23 -22.59 15.69
CA GLY A 79 -4.32 -23.56 15.80
C GLY A 79 -5.39 -23.49 14.70
N GLU A 80 -6.50 -24.18 14.92
CA GLU A 80 -7.61 -24.35 13.97
C GLU A 80 -8.26 -23.02 13.58
N ARG A 81 -8.33 -22.06 14.50
CA ARG A 81 -8.91 -20.73 14.26
C ARG A 81 -8.16 -19.98 13.16
N GLY A 82 -6.84 -20.13 13.08
CA GLY A 82 -6.03 -19.57 11.98
C GLY A 82 -6.06 -20.44 10.72
N GLY A 83 -6.33 -21.75 10.86
CA GLY A 83 -6.52 -22.70 9.76
C GLY A 83 -7.57 -22.22 8.76
N LEU A 84 -8.75 -21.84 9.25
CA LEU A 84 -9.86 -21.34 8.41
C LEU A 84 -9.46 -20.17 7.49
N PHE A 85 -8.61 -19.26 7.97
CA PHE A 85 -8.15 -18.10 7.17
C PHE A 85 -7.00 -18.45 6.24
N ARG A 86 -6.18 -19.47 6.58
CA ARG A 86 -5.12 -19.99 5.69
C ARG A 86 -5.70 -20.71 4.49
N ASP A 87 -6.86 -21.35 4.62
CA ASP A 87 -7.47 -22.15 3.55
C ASP A 87 -8.33 -21.32 2.56
N SER A 88 -8.61 -20.05 2.89
CA SER A 88 -9.37 -19.15 2.02
C SER A 88 -8.60 -18.77 0.75
N LYS A 89 -9.06 -19.23 -0.42
CA LYS A 89 -8.47 -18.85 -1.73
C LYS A 89 -8.49 -17.35 -1.98
N ARG A 90 -9.60 -16.67 -1.64
CA ARG A 90 -9.73 -15.21 -1.77
C ARG A 90 -8.75 -14.50 -0.84
N GLY A 91 -8.66 -14.94 0.41
CA GLY A 91 -7.74 -14.39 1.39
C GLY A 91 -6.29 -14.53 0.96
N GLN A 92 -5.89 -15.69 0.45
CA GLN A 92 -4.55 -15.90 -0.11
C GLN A 92 -4.25 -14.94 -1.28
N ALA A 93 -5.20 -14.79 -2.22
CA ALA A 93 -5.02 -13.89 -3.36
C ALA A 93 -4.89 -12.41 -2.94
N LEU A 94 -5.70 -11.96 -1.99
CA LEU A 94 -5.65 -10.59 -1.46
C LEU A 94 -4.37 -10.32 -0.69
N VAL A 95 -3.94 -11.25 0.17
CA VAL A 95 -2.68 -11.13 0.90
C VAL A 95 -1.49 -11.12 -0.06
N ALA A 96 -1.49 -11.96 -1.09
CA ALA A 96 -0.44 -11.98 -2.11
C ALA A 96 -0.37 -10.65 -2.90
N ARG A 97 -1.51 -10.04 -3.23
CA ARG A 97 -1.56 -8.71 -3.86
C ARG A 97 -0.98 -7.63 -2.94
N LEU A 98 -1.32 -7.66 -1.65
CA LEU A 98 -0.78 -6.74 -0.66
C LEU A 98 0.74 -6.89 -0.51
N GLU A 99 1.24 -8.12 -0.45
CA GLU A 99 2.68 -8.40 -0.39
C GLU A 99 3.42 -7.98 -1.67
N GLU A 100 2.80 -8.09 -2.85
CA GLU A 100 3.39 -7.54 -4.08
C GLU A 100 3.45 -6.01 -4.05
N ALA A 101 2.36 -5.34 -3.62
CA ALA A 101 2.35 -3.88 -3.49
C ALA A 101 3.40 -3.39 -2.47
N GLU A 102 3.54 -4.07 -1.33
CA GLU A 102 4.56 -3.78 -0.32
C GLU A 102 5.98 -3.98 -0.88
N ARG A 103 6.23 -5.05 -1.66
CA ARG A 103 7.51 -5.27 -2.33
C ARG A 103 7.80 -4.22 -3.41
N ALA A 104 6.80 -3.81 -4.18
CA ALA A 104 6.92 -2.75 -5.16
C ALA A 104 7.26 -1.41 -4.49
N ALA A 105 6.53 -1.07 -3.43
CA ALA A 105 6.79 0.11 -2.62
C ALA A 105 8.20 0.08 -2.01
N ALA A 106 8.67 -1.06 -1.52
CA ALA A 106 10.02 -1.19 -0.96
C ALA A 106 11.15 -0.95 -1.98
N ARG A 107 10.90 -1.13 -3.28
CA ARG A 107 11.86 -0.80 -4.34
C ARG A 107 11.93 0.70 -4.62
N THR A 108 10.83 1.42 -4.43
CA THR A 108 10.72 2.85 -4.76
C THR A 108 10.87 3.76 -3.54
N CYS A 109 10.50 3.29 -2.35
CA CYS A 109 10.54 4.04 -1.10
C CYS A 109 11.85 3.79 -0.34
N PHE A 110 12.45 4.86 0.20
CA PHE A 110 13.82 4.87 0.75
C PHE A 110 13.93 4.26 2.16
N PHE A 111 13.77 2.94 2.32
CA PHE A 111 13.98 2.28 3.61
C PHE A 111 15.47 2.24 4.01
N ARG A 112 15.82 2.76 5.20
CA ARG A 112 17.20 2.83 5.70
C ARG A 112 17.91 1.47 5.77
N ARG A 113 17.18 0.38 6.06
CA ARG A 113 17.74 -1.00 6.10
C ARG A 113 18.10 -1.55 4.72
N ALA A 114 17.37 -1.18 3.66
CA ALA A 114 17.71 -1.60 2.29
C ALA A 114 19.08 -1.05 1.86
N ARG A 115 19.48 0.13 2.35
CA ARG A 115 20.80 0.72 2.08
C ARG A 115 21.98 -0.01 2.74
N VAL A 116 21.77 -0.77 3.83
CA VAL A 116 22.84 -1.52 4.49
C VAL A 116 23.10 -2.86 3.81
N SER A 117 22.07 -3.51 3.27
CA SER A 117 22.22 -4.80 2.57
C SER A 117 22.99 -4.70 1.24
N GLY A 118 23.16 -3.50 0.69
CA GLY A 118 23.94 -3.24 -0.52
C GLY A 118 25.41 -2.88 -0.30
N LYS A 119 25.90 -2.81 0.95
CA LYS A 119 27.27 -2.35 1.25
C LYS A 119 28.16 -3.35 2.01
N THR A 120 27.91 -4.64 1.84
CA THR A 120 28.79 -5.74 2.30
C THR A 120 28.96 -6.84 1.25
N ALA A 121 29.03 -6.48 -0.03
CA ALA A 121 29.71 -7.31 -1.01
C ALA A 121 31.22 -7.05 -0.91
N GLY A 122 31.97 -8.02 -0.39
CA GLY A 122 33.42 -8.12 -0.59
C GLY A 122 34.29 -7.14 0.19
N ARG A 123 34.54 -7.44 1.47
CA ARG A 123 35.85 -7.14 2.07
C ARG A 123 36.19 -8.15 3.15
N ARG A 124 36.60 -9.33 2.70
CA ARG A 124 37.68 -10.13 3.29
C ARG A 124 38.33 -10.91 2.16
#